data_AF-A0A9E0PTZ9-F1
#
_entry.id   AF-A0A9E0PTZ9-F1
#
_cell.length_a   1.000
_cell.length_b   1.000
_cell.length_c   1.000
_cell.angle_alpha   90.00
_cell.angle_beta   90.00
_cell.angle_gamma   90.00
#
_symmetry.space_group_name_H-M   'P 1'
#
loop_
_entity.id
_entity.type
_entity.pdbx_description
1 polymer ?
#
loop_
_entity_poly.entity_id
_entity_poly.type
_entity_poly.pdbx_seq_one_letter_code
_entity_poly.pdbx_strand_id
1 'polypeptide(L)'
;MINNSRPRKSNFTTAVSVTLSALSLMLSSGQSATASGGSAIERQPLVLSSVVPETEANPPGMAEGSGVWVNLWNYPKTDVEGYCQKLYSTGIRNLFVQTSRSTTEAITQPTELGQLIEACHKYKIRVIAWSFAELKNPMADADKMIVAARFRTPSGDRLDGIAPNLENNLNKTVVEAYSKHIRDALGHGYPMMAVVYSPLNRAPMVALTPWKVLAKYYDVIAPMAYWNGRYQTVDAYTYTKRTVERVRQLTEKPDVEVHVIGDGMGTRANEITEFIRACRDVGAQSASLYPNQKTTEEQFGAMSRYSDLMPANGRHRLTVLRTLLSRGVVASPPTFDPAKALSRGEFMKVVAHGLKVPNINDSSEAFGYFKRLGVVDVVASEFPEMAVDDDLISPISLEAGQKFVAVAKKAVISQVKARHTKGNPFRSNLFRPNQGQVAPAGSSSSSYLSMNRPTRMERLFVAPVYASGEAKLLSPTDVKYSGKQHHINYLDAAQLFEDLNQ
;
A
#
# COMPACT_ATOMS: atom_id res chain seq x y z
N MET A 1 -17.62 -76.12 -2.71
CA MET A 1 -16.52 -76.30 -3.68
C MET A 1 -15.37 -75.43 -3.19
N ILE A 2 -14.42 -75.98 -2.42
CA ILE A 2 -13.09 -76.48 -2.87
C ILE A 2 -12.32 -75.35 -3.60
N ASN A 3 -11.45 -74.54 -2.98
CA ASN A 3 -10.15 -74.76 -2.30
C ASN A 3 -8.92 -74.73 -3.26
N ASN A 4 -7.98 -73.81 -3.00
CA ASN A 4 -6.50 -73.90 -3.12
C ASN A 4 -5.88 -72.48 -3.20
N SER A 5 -5.23 -71.92 -2.16
CA SER A 5 -3.82 -72.09 -1.69
C SER A 5 -2.77 -71.51 -2.67
N ARG A 6 -1.70 -70.76 -2.35
CA ARG A 6 -1.01 -70.23 -1.15
C ARG A 6 0.13 -69.25 -1.66
N PRO A 7 0.99 -68.62 -0.81
CA PRO A 7 1.56 -67.25 -0.99
C PRO A 7 3.10 -67.14 -1.15
N ARG A 8 3.61 -65.89 -1.35
CA ARG A 8 4.91 -65.26 -0.92
C ARG A 8 5.22 -64.06 -1.86
N LYS A 9 5.89 -62.93 -1.52
CA LYS A 9 6.88 -62.54 -0.50
C LYS A 9 6.93 -61.00 -0.39
N SER A 10 7.39 -60.52 0.76
CA SER A 10 7.71 -59.14 1.15
C SER A 10 8.76 -58.45 0.30
N ASN A 11 8.68 -57.12 0.14
CA ASN A 11 9.85 -56.27 -0.06
C ASN A 11 9.81 -55.05 0.88
N PHE A 12 10.90 -54.93 1.62
CA PHE A 12 11.28 -53.87 2.53
C PHE A 12 11.39 -52.52 1.81
N THR A 13 11.01 -51.44 2.47
CA THR A 13 11.38 -50.08 2.06
C THR A 13 12.24 -49.44 3.14
N THR A 14 13.37 -48.96 2.67
CA THR A 14 14.55 -48.45 3.38
C THR A 14 14.23 -47.28 4.31
N ALA A 15 14.48 -47.46 5.61
CA ALA A 15 14.68 -46.38 6.56
C ALA A 15 16.15 -45.96 6.49
N VAL A 16 16.44 -44.77 5.99
CA VAL A 16 17.77 -44.16 6.08
C VAL A 16 17.83 -43.40 7.41
N SER A 17 18.42 -44.05 8.42
CA SER A 17 18.97 -43.37 9.60
C SER A 17 20.35 -42.85 9.23
N VAL A 18 20.60 -41.54 9.38
CA VAL A 18 21.95 -40.98 9.41
C VAL A 18 22.27 -40.66 10.85
N THR A 19 23.21 -41.43 11.37
CA THR A 19 23.89 -41.31 12.65
C THR A 19 24.70 -40.01 12.72
N LEU A 20 24.48 -39.23 13.79
CA LEU A 20 25.33 -38.10 14.15
C LEU A 20 26.40 -38.61 15.13
N SER A 21 27.63 -38.76 14.64
CA SER A 21 28.78 -39.13 15.46
C SER A 21 29.18 -37.98 16.37
N ALA A 22 29.04 -38.16 17.67
CA ALA A 22 29.66 -37.32 18.69
C ALA A 22 31.14 -37.71 18.82
N LEU A 23 32.04 -36.74 18.65
CA LEU A 23 33.43 -36.87 19.09
C LEU A 23 33.75 -35.68 19.99
N SER A 24 33.89 -35.98 21.28
CA SER A 24 34.42 -35.07 22.29
C SER A 24 35.95 -35.14 22.26
N LEU A 25 36.63 -33.99 22.32
CA LEU A 25 37.97 -33.92 22.89
C LEU A 25 38.03 -32.72 23.84
N MET A 26 38.08 -33.04 25.12
CA MET A 26 38.58 -32.20 26.21
C MET A 26 40.04 -32.59 26.45
N LEU A 27 40.95 -31.62 26.53
CA LEU A 27 42.14 -31.70 27.37
C LEU A 27 42.63 -30.29 27.72
N SER A 28 43.23 -30.22 28.89
CA SER A 28 43.20 -29.13 29.85
C SER A 28 44.54 -28.43 30.04
N SER A 29 44.46 -27.28 30.72
CA SER A 29 45.39 -26.72 31.72
C SER A 29 46.78 -26.19 31.30
N GLY A 30 47.10 -24.99 31.79
CA GLY A 30 48.47 -24.71 32.28
C GLY A 30 49.05 -23.31 32.06
N GLN A 31 48.73 -22.38 32.96
CA GLN A 31 49.61 -21.38 33.62
C GLN A 31 50.35 -20.26 32.86
N SER A 32 50.36 -19.13 33.57
CA SER A 32 51.02 -17.85 33.37
C SER A 32 52.54 -17.89 33.16
N ALA A 33 53.05 -16.94 32.37
CA ALA A 33 54.35 -16.31 32.60
C ALA A 33 54.34 -14.86 32.11
N THR A 34 54.85 -13.99 32.97
CA THR A 34 55.08 -12.54 32.83
C THR A 34 56.38 -12.23 32.09
N ALA A 35 56.35 -11.16 31.27
CA ALA A 35 57.42 -10.23 30.85
C ALA A 35 57.16 -9.84 29.37
N SER A 36 57.37 -8.64 28.84
CA SER A 36 57.77 -7.31 29.32
C SER A 36 57.82 -6.42 28.06
N GLY A 37 57.41 -5.15 28.14
CA GLY A 37 57.88 -4.09 27.23
C GLY A 37 57.06 -3.85 25.96
N GLY A 38 56.41 -2.68 25.87
CA GLY A 38 55.94 -2.13 24.58
C GLY A 38 54.79 -1.13 24.65
N SER A 39 55.07 0.09 25.13
CA SER A 39 54.35 1.36 24.90
C SER A 39 52.83 1.43 25.10
N ALA A 40 52.42 2.10 26.18
CA ALA A 40 51.04 2.51 26.43
C ALA A 40 50.66 3.69 25.52
N ILE A 41 49.74 3.45 24.57
CA ILE A 41 48.96 4.52 23.95
C ILE A 41 47.75 4.74 24.86
N GLU A 42 47.76 5.85 25.58
CA GLU A 42 46.67 6.35 26.41
C GLU A 42 45.43 6.60 25.53
N ARG A 43 44.47 5.66 25.55
CA ARG A 43 43.16 5.87 24.94
C ARG A 43 42.36 6.81 25.82
N GLN A 44 42.29 8.08 25.42
CA GLN A 44 41.32 9.03 25.96
C GLN A 44 39.90 8.44 25.87
N PRO A 45 39.06 8.52 26.92
CA PRO A 45 37.68 8.11 26.82
C PRO A 45 36.95 9.04 25.83
N LEU A 46 36.39 8.44 24.78
CA LEU A 46 35.43 9.11 23.90
C LEU A 46 34.26 9.60 24.77
N VAL A 47 34.26 10.90 25.02
CA VAL A 47 33.10 11.61 25.56
C VAL A 47 32.01 11.50 24.50
N LEU A 48 31.02 10.63 24.75
CA LEU A 48 29.77 10.60 24.01
C LEU A 48 29.05 11.93 24.26
N SER A 49 29.33 12.93 23.42
CA SER A 49 28.47 14.09 23.29
C SER A 49 27.15 13.63 22.69
N SER A 50 26.19 13.35 23.57
CA SER A 50 24.79 13.14 23.22
C SER A 50 24.18 14.47 22.76
N VAL A 51 24.45 14.85 21.52
CA VAL A 51 23.55 15.73 20.78
C VAL A 51 22.58 14.79 20.09
N VAL A 52 21.47 14.48 20.75
CA VAL A 52 20.31 13.84 20.11
C VAL A 52 19.83 14.83 19.05
N PRO A 53 19.94 14.53 17.74
CA PRO A 53 19.33 15.40 16.74
C PRO A 53 17.82 15.41 16.97
N GLU A 54 17.24 16.60 16.90
CA GLU A 54 15.80 16.84 16.85
C GLU A 54 15.09 15.76 16.03
N THR A 55 14.13 15.08 16.65
CA THR A 55 13.09 14.23 16.04
C THR A 55 13.34 13.88 14.57
N GLU A 56 14.10 12.82 14.30
CA GLU A 56 14.15 12.22 12.97
C GLU A 56 12.69 11.89 12.61
N ALA A 57 12.09 12.68 11.71
CA ALA A 57 10.72 12.45 11.28
C ALA A 57 10.57 10.98 10.86
N ASN A 58 9.44 10.35 11.19
CA ASN A 58 9.19 8.96 10.81
C ASN A 58 9.49 8.74 9.33
N PRO A 59 9.99 7.56 8.95
CA PRO A 59 10.19 7.29 7.54
C PRO A 59 8.86 7.40 6.78
N PRO A 60 8.93 7.75 5.49
CA PRO A 60 7.74 8.07 4.71
C PRO A 60 6.85 6.86 4.41
N GLY A 61 7.31 5.63 4.70
CA GLY A 61 6.56 4.43 4.39
C GLY A 61 6.68 4.01 2.93
N MET A 62 5.71 3.22 2.50
CA MET A 62 5.65 2.78 1.10
C MET A 62 5.37 3.94 0.15
N ALA A 63 5.93 3.82 -1.06
CA ALA A 63 5.62 4.67 -2.18
C ALA A 63 4.37 4.18 -2.91
N GLU A 64 3.72 5.08 -3.63
CA GLU A 64 2.78 4.67 -4.67
C GLU A 64 3.52 3.92 -5.77
N GLY A 65 2.91 2.87 -6.29
CA GLY A 65 3.55 2.01 -7.29
C GLY A 65 3.60 0.54 -6.89
N SER A 66 4.13 -0.24 -7.82
CA SER A 66 4.31 -1.67 -7.66
C SER A 66 5.46 -2.00 -6.72
N GLY A 67 5.42 -3.22 -6.17
CA GLY A 67 6.51 -3.76 -5.37
C GLY A 67 6.93 -5.17 -5.75
N VAL A 68 8.11 -5.55 -5.29
CA VAL A 68 8.66 -6.91 -5.36
C VAL A 68 9.32 -7.27 -4.03
N TRP A 69 9.54 -8.57 -3.81
CA TRP A 69 10.01 -9.09 -2.53
C TRP A 69 11.30 -9.90 -2.69
N VAL A 70 12.27 -9.70 -1.81
CA VAL A 70 13.55 -10.42 -1.83
C VAL A 70 13.72 -11.19 -0.53
N ASN A 71 13.92 -12.50 -0.66
CA ASN A 71 14.19 -13.38 0.47
C ASN A 71 15.60 -13.14 1.01
N LEU A 72 15.80 -13.39 2.30
CA LEU A 72 17.02 -13.09 3.03
C LEU A 72 18.25 -13.82 2.49
N TRP A 73 18.06 -14.90 1.72
CA TRP A 73 19.15 -15.66 1.08
C TRP A 73 19.49 -15.20 -0.34
N ASN A 74 18.67 -14.32 -0.91
CA ASN A 74 18.71 -13.97 -2.34
C ASN A 74 18.95 -12.47 -2.57
N TYR A 75 19.60 -11.78 -1.63
CA TYR A 75 20.01 -10.39 -1.85
C TYR A 75 20.96 -10.33 -3.06
N PRO A 76 20.88 -9.29 -3.91
CA PRO A 76 21.86 -9.08 -4.96
C PRO A 76 23.24 -8.88 -4.31
N LYS A 77 24.26 -9.62 -4.75
CA LYS A 77 25.61 -9.57 -4.16
C LYS A 77 26.67 -8.90 -5.06
N THR A 78 26.53 -9.03 -6.37
CA THR A 78 27.55 -8.61 -7.33
C THR A 78 27.21 -7.30 -8.03
N ASP A 79 25.94 -7.09 -8.38
CA ASP A 79 25.48 -5.91 -9.11
C ASP A 79 24.20 -5.35 -8.46
N VAL A 80 24.37 -4.74 -7.29
CA VAL A 80 23.26 -4.13 -6.53
C VAL A 80 22.69 -2.91 -7.26
N GLU A 81 23.56 -2.09 -7.86
CA GLU A 81 23.14 -0.87 -8.57
C GLU A 81 22.35 -1.24 -9.84
N GLY A 82 22.84 -2.17 -10.66
CA GLY A 82 22.12 -2.64 -11.85
C GLY A 82 20.81 -3.35 -11.51
N TYR A 83 20.74 -4.08 -10.39
CA TYR A 83 19.49 -4.61 -9.86
C TYR A 83 18.48 -3.49 -9.55
N CYS A 84 18.90 -2.45 -8.82
CA CYS A 84 18.02 -1.33 -8.47
C CYS A 84 17.61 -0.51 -9.71
N GLN A 85 18.52 -0.31 -10.66
CA GLN A 85 18.21 0.34 -11.93
C GLN A 85 17.15 -0.45 -12.71
N LYS A 86 17.25 -1.78 -12.77
CA LYS A 86 16.24 -2.65 -13.39
C LYS A 86 14.88 -2.51 -12.71
N LEU A 87 14.84 -2.50 -11.38
CA LEU A 87 13.59 -2.27 -10.64
C LEU A 87 12.98 -0.91 -10.98
N TYR A 88 13.77 0.16 -10.90
CA TYR A 88 13.31 1.53 -11.16
C TYR A 88 12.73 1.68 -12.57
N SER A 89 13.47 1.18 -13.55
CA SER A 89 13.17 1.29 -14.97
C SER A 89 11.95 0.45 -15.40
N THR A 90 11.63 -0.60 -14.65
CA THR A 90 10.41 -1.41 -14.82
C THR A 90 9.23 -0.88 -14.00
N GLY A 91 9.35 0.31 -13.40
CA GLY A 91 8.26 0.96 -12.67
C GLY A 91 8.08 0.48 -11.23
N ILE A 92 8.94 -0.40 -10.72
CA ILE A 92 8.92 -0.82 -9.31
C ILE A 92 9.33 0.36 -8.42
N ARG A 93 8.60 0.55 -7.34
CA ARG A 93 8.84 1.64 -6.36
C ARG A 93 8.97 1.15 -4.93
N ASN A 94 8.64 -0.11 -4.66
CA ASN A 94 8.73 -0.71 -3.33
C ASN A 94 9.50 -2.02 -3.39
N LEU A 95 10.54 -2.16 -2.58
CA LEU A 95 11.29 -3.38 -2.38
C LEU A 95 11.07 -3.89 -0.97
N PHE A 96 10.44 -5.06 -0.83
CA PHE A 96 10.28 -5.73 0.46
C PHE A 96 11.43 -6.69 0.67
N VAL A 97 12.21 -6.48 1.72
CA VAL A 97 13.47 -7.20 1.93
C VAL A 97 13.36 -8.01 3.20
N GLN A 98 13.47 -9.34 3.11
CA GLN A 98 13.42 -10.17 4.30
C GLN A 98 14.71 -9.98 5.11
N THR A 99 14.63 -9.39 6.30
CA THR A 99 15.81 -9.16 7.14
C THR A 99 16.10 -10.34 8.07
N SER A 100 15.04 -11.03 8.49
CA SER A 100 15.12 -12.12 9.48
C SER A 100 13.96 -13.11 9.39
N ARG A 101 14.06 -14.15 10.21
CA ARG A 101 12.99 -15.06 10.63
C ARG A 101 13.09 -15.25 12.14
N SER A 102 12.09 -15.88 12.76
CA SER A 102 12.17 -16.29 14.17
C SER A 102 13.42 -17.11 14.53
N THR A 103 13.96 -17.87 13.57
CA THR A 103 15.11 -18.77 13.77
C THR A 103 16.47 -18.18 13.39
N THR A 104 16.54 -16.91 12.96
CA THR A 104 17.80 -16.26 12.56
C THR A 104 18.15 -15.10 13.50
N GLU A 105 19.29 -14.47 13.29
CA GLU A 105 19.56 -13.13 13.84
C GLU A 105 18.54 -12.09 13.33
N ALA A 106 18.47 -10.94 14.00
CA ALA A 106 17.55 -9.85 13.64
C ALA A 106 17.82 -9.26 12.24
N ILE A 107 19.09 -9.28 11.81
CA ILE A 107 19.53 -8.92 10.47
C ILE A 107 20.60 -9.93 10.03
N THR A 108 20.24 -10.81 9.09
CA THR A 108 21.13 -11.92 8.69
C THR A 108 22.27 -11.47 7.75
N GLN A 109 22.02 -10.47 6.90
CA GLN A 109 23.00 -9.95 5.93
C GLN A 109 23.11 -8.42 6.04
N PRO A 110 23.71 -7.88 7.12
CA PRO A 110 23.69 -6.44 7.41
C PRO A 110 24.47 -5.61 6.38
N THR A 111 25.59 -6.13 5.86
CA THR A 111 26.40 -5.42 4.85
C THR A 111 25.64 -5.27 3.54
N GLU A 112 25.10 -6.38 3.02
CA GLU A 112 24.33 -6.40 1.79
C GLU A 112 23.00 -5.63 1.94
N LEU A 113 22.36 -5.67 3.12
CA LEU A 113 21.18 -4.86 3.41
C LEU A 113 21.51 -3.35 3.29
N GLY A 114 22.62 -2.91 3.89
CA GLY A 114 23.05 -1.51 3.82
C GLY A 114 23.28 -1.04 2.39
N GLN A 115 24.02 -1.83 1.60
CA GLN A 115 24.27 -1.54 0.18
C GLN A 115 22.97 -1.47 -0.62
N LEU A 116 22.02 -2.39 -0.36
CA LEU A 116 20.74 -2.43 -1.05
C LEU A 116 19.85 -1.23 -0.73
N ILE A 117 19.82 -0.79 0.53
CA ILE A 117 19.08 0.41 0.96
C ILE A 117 19.61 1.64 0.24
N GLU A 118 20.92 1.88 0.33
CA GLU A 118 21.56 3.05 -0.29
C GLU A 118 21.35 3.08 -1.81
N ALA A 119 21.51 1.93 -2.49
CA ALA A 119 21.28 1.83 -3.92
C ALA A 119 19.80 2.09 -4.29
N CYS A 120 18.84 1.49 -3.57
CA CYS A 120 17.41 1.73 -3.81
C CYS A 120 17.02 3.20 -3.64
N HIS A 121 17.55 3.87 -2.63
CA HIS A 121 17.24 5.26 -2.34
C HIS A 121 17.74 6.24 -3.40
N LYS A 122 18.89 5.96 -4.04
CA LYS A 122 19.34 6.73 -5.22
C LYS A 122 18.28 6.74 -6.32
N TYR A 123 17.61 5.61 -6.52
CA TYR A 123 16.53 5.43 -7.50
C TYR A 123 15.12 5.72 -6.95
N LYS A 124 15.00 6.30 -5.74
CA LYS A 124 13.70 6.59 -5.11
C LYS A 124 12.80 5.36 -4.94
N ILE A 125 13.40 4.19 -4.76
CA ILE A 125 12.71 2.95 -4.39
C ILE A 125 12.68 2.86 -2.88
N ARG A 126 11.49 2.61 -2.32
CA ARG A 126 11.31 2.38 -0.88
C ARG A 126 11.79 1.00 -0.48
N VAL A 127 12.46 0.87 0.66
CA VAL A 127 12.91 -0.41 1.18
C VAL A 127 12.20 -0.73 2.49
N ILE A 128 11.38 -1.78 2.48
CA ILE A 128 10.54 -2.18 3.60
C ILE A 128 11.08 -3.49 4.17
N ALA A 129 11.44 -3.50 5.45
CA ALA A 129 11.94 -4.71 6.09
C ALA A 129 10.79 -5.69 6.35
N TRP A 130 10.93 -6.92 5.88
CA TRP A 130 10.01 -8.03 6.11
C TRP A 130 10.66 -9.05 7.03
N SER A 131 9.89 -9.66 7.94
CA SER A 131 10.36 -10.80 8.73
C SER A 131 9.23 -11.81 8.90
N PHE A 132 9.59 -13.09 8.83
CA PHE A 132 8.66 -14.19 9.13
C PHE A 132 8.67 -14.48 10.64
N ALA A 133 7.54 -14.19 11.30
CA ALA A 133 7.37 -14.42 12.72
C ALA A 133 6.55 -15.70 12.97
N GLU A 134 7.18 -16.69 13.60
CA GLU A 134 6.52 -17.89 14.09
C GLU A 134 5.64 -17.61 15.30
N LEU A 135 5.97 -16.57 16.08
CA LEU A 135 5.27 -16.12 17.28
C LEU A 135 5.19 -17.20 18.38
N LYS A 136 6.25 -18.01 18.49
CA LYS A 136 6.50 -18.87 19.67
C LYS A 136 6.98 -18.04 20.86
N ASN A 137 7.78 -17.01 20.59
CA ASN A 137 8.15 -15.96 21.55
C ASN A 137 7.86 -14.60 20.88
N PRO A 138 6.65 -14.02 21.09
CA PRO A 138 6.25 -12.80 20.40
C PRO A 138 7.18 -11.61 20.73
N MET A 139 7.76 -11.54 21.91
CA MET A 139 8.65 -10.43 22.27
C MET A 139 9.97 -10.51 21.50
N ALA A 140 10.58 -11.70 21.44
CA ALA A 140 11.83 -11.91 20.70
C ALA A 140 11.64 -11.70 19.18
N ASP A 141 10.50 -12.12 18.63
CA ASP A 141 10.19 -11.84 17.21
C ASP A 141 9.96 -10.35 16.96
N ALA A 142 9.34 -9.64 17.91
CA ALA A 142 9.09 -8.20 17.79
C ALA A 142 10.39 -7.39 17.90
N ASP A 143 11.31 -7.77 18.79
CA ASP A 143 12.62 -7.13 18.93
C ASP A 143 13.41 -7.17 17.62
N LYS A 144 13.29 -8.22 16.82
CA LYS A 144 13.93 -8.28 15.48
C LYS A 144 13.42 -7.22 14.53
N MET A 145 12.11 -6.94 14.56
CA MET A 145 11.53 -5.87 13.74
C MET A 145 11.93 -4.49 14.24
N ILE A 146 12.05 -4.31 15.56
CA ILE A 146 12.53 -3.06 16.17
C ILE A 146 13.99 -2.82 15.78
N VAL A 147 14.84 -3.85 15.81
CA VAL A 147 16.23 -3.77 15.35
C VAL A 147 16.29 -3.41 13.86
N ALA A 148 15.48 -4.06 13.01
CA ALA A 148 15.42 -3.71 11.60
C ALA A 148 14.97 -2.25 11.40
N ALA A 149 13.93 -1.79 12.08
CA ALA A 149 13.46 -0.41 11.99
C ALA A 149 14.50 0.65 12.42
N ARG A 150 15.38 0.29 13.36
CA ARG A 150 16.46 1.15 13.86
C ARG A 150 17.77 1.00 13.11
N PHE A 151 17.86 0.08 12.15
CA PHE A 151 19.05 -0.12 11.34
C PHE A 151 19.42 1.16 10.58
N ARG A 152 20.71 1.44 10.49
CA ARG A 152 21.28 2.53 9.71
C ARG A 152 22.41 2.00 8.84
N THR A 153 22.45 2.47 7.61
CA THR A 153 23.56 2.19 6.69
C THR A 153 24.78 3.06 7.05
N PRO A 154 25.97 2.79 6.49
CA PRO A 154 27.12 3.68 6.67
C PRO A 154 26.88 5.12 6.24
N SER A 155 26.05 5.37 5.21
CA SER A 155 25.64 6.73 4.81
C SER A 155 24.62 7.39 5.75
N GLY A 156 24.07 6.64 6.71
CA GLY A 156 22.98 7.09 7.58
C GLY A 156 21.58 6.83 7.00
N ASP A 157 21.46 6.15 5.86
CA ASP A 157 20.17 5.75 5.32
C ASP A 157 19.49 4.70 6.22
N ARG A 158 18.19 4.48 6.04
CA ARG A 158 17.37 3.61 6.88
C ARG A 158 16.29 2.91 6.08
N LEU A 159 15.65 1.91 6.66
CA LEU A 159 14.45 1.31 6.08
C LEU A 159 13.27 2.30 6.12
N ASP A 160 12.42 2.27 5.10
CA ASP A 160 11.26 3.16 5.00
C ASP A 160 10.04 2.68 5.81
N GLY A 161 10.09 1.44 6.30
CA GLY A 161 9.01 0.84 7.06
C GLY A 161 9.28 -0.62 7.39
N ILE A 162 8.30 -1.24 8.06
CA ILE A 162 8.36 -2.65 8.41
C ILE A 162 7.10 -3.41 8.01
N ALA A 163 7.28 -4.68 7.65
CA ALA A 163 6.24 -5.60 7.23
C ALA A 163 6.35 -6.94 8.00
N PRO A 164 5.93 -6.99 9.27
CA PRO A 164 5.77 -8.25 9.99
C PRO A 164 4.90 -9.26 9.25
N ASN A 165 5.38 -10.49 9.12
CA ASN A 165 4.64 -11.56 8.47
C ASN A 165 4.10 -12.58 9.49
N LEU A 166 2.76 -12.62 9.54
CA LEU A 166 1.95 -13.29 10.54
C LEU A 166 1.25 -14.48 9.86
N GLU A 167 1.87 -15.64 9.93
CA GLU A 167 1.38 -16.86 9.25
C GLU A 167 1.18 -18.06 10.18
N ASN A 168 1.95 -18.13 11.26
CA ASN A 168 2.02 -19.31 12.10
C ASN A 168 1.08 -19.20 13.31
N ASN A 169 1.53 -18.68 14.45
CA ASN A 169 0.65 -18.52 15.61
C ASN A 169 -0.20 -17.24 15.51
N LEU A 170 -1.43 -17.40 15.03
CA LEU A 170 -2.41 -16.34 14.84
C LEU A 170 -3.35 -16.12 16.04
N ASN A 171 -3.00 -16.65 17.22
CA ASN A 171 -3.77 -16.36 18.43
C ASN A 171 -3.83 -14.85 18.70
N LYS A 172 -5.04 -14.33 18.95
CA LYS A 172 -5.29 -12.90 19.18
C LYS A 172 -4.35 -12.27 20.21
N THR A 173 -4.19 -12.89 21.38
CA THR A 173 -3.39 -12.35 22.48
C THR A 173 -1.91 -12.28 22.12
N VAL A 174 -1.41 -13.30 21.40
CA VAL A 174 -0.01 -13.38 20.96
C VAL A 174 0.28 -12.32 19.90
N VAL A 175 -0.59 -12.19 18.89
CA VAL A 175 -0.45 -11.16 17.84
C VAL A 175 -0.56 -9.77 18.47
N GLU A 176 -1.52 -9.54 19.39
CA GLU A 176 -1.66 -8.24 20.06
C GLU A 176 -0.42 -7.88 20.89
N ALA A 177 0.15 -8.83 21.64
CA ALA A 177 1.39 -8.60 22.39
C ALA A 177 2.57 -8.26 21.48
N TYR A 178 2.74 -9.02 20.39
CA TYR A 178 3.77 -8.75 19.37
C TYR A 178 3.61 -7.36 18.75
N SER A 179 2.43 -7.04 18.24
CA SER A 179 2.18 -5.77 17.54
C SER A 179 2.25 -4.57 18.48
N LYS A 180 1.75 -4.71 19.71
CA LYS A 180 1.83 -3.65 20.72
C LYS A 180 3.28 -3.36 21.10
N HIS A 181 4.11 -4.38 21.30
CA HIS A 181 5.52 -4.19 21.65
C HIS A 181 6.28 -3.38 20.60
N ILE A 182 6.08 -3.69 19.31
CA ILE A 182 6.67 -2.92 18.22
C ILE A 182 6.17 -1.47 18.25
N ARG A 183 4.87 -1.26 18.45
CA ARG A 183 4.27 0.09 18.49
C ARG A 183 4.72 0.92 19.68
N ASP A 184 4.86 0.32 20.85
CA ASP A 184 5.40 1.01 22.02
C ASP A 184 6.86 1.45 21.78
N ALA A 185 7.65 0.64 21.06
CA ALA A 185 9.06 0.90 20.81
C ALA A 185 9.36 1.89 19.65
N LEU A 186 8.48 1.95 18.64
CA LEU A 186 8.67 2.77 17.42
C LEU A 186 7.71 3.96 17.34
N GLY A 187 6.65 3.98 18.15
CA GLY A 187 5.62 5.00 18.13
C GLY A 187 4.55 4.78 17.06
N HIS A 188 3.46 5.55 17.18
CA HIS A 188 2.30 5.44 16.30
C HIS A 188 2.56 5.89 14.85
N GLY A 189 3.58 6.71 14.62
CA GLY A 189 3.86 7.25 13.29
C GLY A 189 4.84 6.43 12.44
N TYR A 190 5.45 5.37 12.99
CA TYR A 190 6.36 4.53 12.21
C TYR A 190 5.55 3.64 11.23
N PRO A 191 5.83 3.59 9.92
CA PRO A 191 5.04 2.80 8.98
C PRO A 191 5.14 1.29 9.23
N MET A 192 3.99 0.66 9.52
CA MET A 192 3.89 -0.80 9.70
C MET A 192 2.81 -1.43 8.81
N MET A 193 3.18 -2.55 8.20
CA MET A 193 2.32 -3.39 7.36
C MET A 193 2.16 -4.78 7.97
N ALA A 194 0.92 -5.26 8.11
CA ALA A 194 0.66 -6.65 8.48
C ALA A 194 0.61 -7.53 7.23
N VAL A 195 1.61 -8.39 7.02
CA VAL A 195 1.57 -9.42 5.98
C VAL A 195 0.81 -10.63 6.53
N VAL A 196 -0.25 -11.01 5.82
CA VAL A 196 -1.20 -12.04 6.27
C VAL A 196 -1.67 -12.90 5.12
N TYR A 197 -2.17 -14.10 5.43
CA TYR A 197 -2.89 -14.88 4.42
C TYR A 197 -4.14 -14.15 3.93
N SER A 198 -4.53 -14.38 2.68
CA SER A 198 -5.88 -14.02 2.24
C SER A 198 -6.91 -14.66 3.18
N PRO A 199 -7.95 -13.92 3.63
CA PRO A 199 -9.04 -14.48 4.42
C PRO A 199 -9.86 -15.55 3.67
N LEU A 200 -9.63 -15.73 2.36
CA LEU A 200 -10.24 -16.78 1.56
C LEU A 200 -9.42 -18.08 1.54
N ASN A 201 -8.21 -18.05 2.09
CA ASN A 201 -7.39 -19.25 2.24
C ASN A 201 -8.06 -20.21 3.24
N ARG A 202 -8.15 -21.49 2.87
CA ARG A 202 -8.90 -22.51 3.62
C ARG A 202 -8.10 -23.14 4.77
N ALA A 203 -6.86 -22.76 4.98
CA ALA A 203 -6.06 -23.27 6.10
C ALA A 203 -6.73 -22.90 7.44
N PRO A 204 -6.92 -23.85 8.38
CA PRO A 204 -7.65 -23.59 9.63
C PRO A 204 -7.13 -22.41 10.45
N MET A 205 -5.81 -22.20 10.48
CA MET A 205 -5.21 -21.09 11.23
C MET A 205 -5.61 -19.72 10.69
N VAL A 206 -5.95 -19.59 9.40
CA VAL A 206 -6.36 -18.31 8.79
C VAL A 206 -7.65 -17.78 9.42
N ALA A 207 -8.55 -18.67 9.86
CA ALA A 207 -9.78 -18.28 10.56
C ALA A 207 -9.51 -17.63 11.93
N LEU A 208 -8.32 -17.84 12.51
CA LEU A 208 -7.90 -17.25 13.78
C LEU A 208 -7.31 -15.83 13.62
N THR A 209 -7.04 -15.38 12.39
CA THR A 209 -6.42 -14.07 12.13
C THR A 209 -7.20 -12.95 12.83
N PRO A 210 -6.56 -12.19 13.76
CA PRO A 210 -7.28 -11.21 14.57
C PRO A 210 -7.40 -9.87 13.85
N TRP A 211 -8.23 -9.81 12.80
CA TRP A 211 -8.33 -8.66 11.88
C TRP A 211 -8.53 -7.30 12.55
N LYS A 212 -9.35 -7.20 13.61
CA LYS A 212 -9.53 -5.95 14.36
C LYS A 212 -8.27 -5.51 15.11
N VAL A 213 -7.48 -6.47 15.61
CA VAL A 213 -6.16 -6.17 16.22
C VAL A 213 -5.22 -5.66 15.15
N LEU A 214 -5.21 -6.28 13.97
CA LEU A 214 -4.37 -5.80 12.87
C LEU A 214 -4.74 -4.37 12.46
N ALA A 215 -6.03 -4.06 12.30
CA ALA A 215 -6.50 -2.71 11.96
C ALA A 215 -6.23 -1.65 13.04
N LYS A 216 -6.03 -2.07 14.29
CA LYS A 216 -5.66 -1.21 15.43
C LYS A 216 -4.18 -0.86 15.44
N TYR A 217 -3.31 -1.82 15.11
CA TYR A 217 -1.86 -1.65 15.25
C TYR A 217 -1.11 -1.46 13.93
N TYR A 218 -1.69 -1.70 12.77
CA TYR A 218 -1.00 -1.57 11.48
C TYR A 218 -1.64 -0.50 10.61
N ASP A 219 -0.81 0.21 9.87
CA ASP A 219 -1.25 1.25 8.93
C ASP A 219 -1.80 0.62 7.65
N VAL A 220 -1.20 -0.51 7.26
CA VAL A 220 -1.51 -1.23 6.02
C VAL A 220 -1.74 -2.71 6.29
N ILE A 221 -2.78 -3.27 5.68
CA ILE A 221 -3.00 -4.71 5.65
C ILE A 221 -2.55 -5.24 4.30
N ALA A 222 -1.68 -6.26 4.31
CA ALA A 222 -1.11 -6.85 3.12
C ALA A 222 -1.46 -8.33 2.95
N PRO A 223 -2.65 -8.63 2.40
CA PRO A 223 -3.07 -10.00 2.19
C PRO A 223 -2.29 -10.64 1.03
N MET A 224 -1.88 -11.88 1.25
CA MET A 224 -1.34 -12.80 0.25
C MET A 224 -2.47 -13.35 -0.62
N ALA A 225 -2.72 -12.70 -1.75
CA ALA A 225 -3.72 -13.06 -2.75
C ALA A 225 -3.13 -13.98 -3.82
N TYR A 226 -2.53 -15.11 -3.41
CA TYR A 226 -1.94 -16.07 -4.34
C TYR A 226 -3.01 -16.92 -5.01
N TRP A 227 -3.19 -16.73 -6.32
CA TRP A 227 -4.21 -17.42 -7.10
C TRP A 227 -3.73 -18.74 -7.68
N ASN A 228 -2.41 -18.99 -7.80
CA ASN A 228 -1.83 -20.30 -8.11
C ASN A 228 -1.37 -20.99 -6.80
N GLY A 229 -2.33 -21.32 -5.95
CA GLY A 229 -2.07 -22.01 -4.69
C GLY A 229 -1.70 -23.49 -4.88
N ARG A 230 -0.98 -24.06 -3.90
CA ARG A 230 -0.57 -25.48 -3.88
C ARG A 230 -1.71 -26.47 -4.17
N TYR A 231 -2.93 -26.15 -3.76
CA TYR A 231 -4.09 -27.03 -3.83
C TYR A 231 -5.16 -26.59 -4.83
N GLN A 232 -5.06 -25.37 -5.35
CA GLN A 232 -6.05 -24.82 -6.26
C GLN A 232 -5.49 -23.63 -7.03
N THR A 233 -5.72 -23.61 -8.33
CA THR A 233 -5.65 -22.39 -9.14
C THR A 233 -7.03 -21.76 -9.24
N VAL A 234 -7.11 -20.46 -8.99
CA VAL A 234 -8.34 -19.64 -9.08
C VAL A 234 -8.10 -18.44 -10.00
N ASP A 235 -9.18 -17.79 -10.41
CA ASP A 235 -9.10 -16.56 -11.20
C ASP A 235 -8.45 -15.40 -10.41
N ALA A 236 -7.41 -14.80 -11.00
CA ALA A 236 -6.64 -13.71 -10.40
C ALA A 236 -7.51 -12.49 -10.07
N TYR A 237 -8.44 -12.12 -10.96
CA TYR A 237 -9.29 -10.94 -10.75
C TYR A 237 -10.25 -11.16 -9.57
N THR A 238 -11.06 -12.22 -9.64
CA THR A 238 -12.12 -12.49 -8.67
C THR A 238 -11.55 -12.79 -7.29
N TYR A 239 -10.45 -13.56 -7.22
CA TYR A 239 -9.83 -13.89 -5.94
C TYR A 239 -9.25 -12.67 -5.25
N THR A 240 -8.56 -11.80 -6.00
CA THR A 240 -8.01 -10.54 -5.51
C THR A 240 -9.10 -9.61 -5.01
N LYS A 241 -10.15 -9.41 -5.82
CA LYS A 241 -11.28 -8.55 -5.48
C LYS A 241 -11.94 -9.00 -4.18
N ARG A 242 -12.33 -10.28 -4.11
CA ARG A 242 -12.98 -10.84 -2.91
C ARG A 242 -12.07 -10.82 -1.68
N THR A 243 -10.77 -10.97 -1.88
CA THR A 243 -9.77 -10.87 -0.79
C THR A 243 -9.83 -9.50 -0.15
N VAL A 244 -9.77 -8.41 -0.93
CA VAL A 244 -9.80 -7.04 -0.39
C VAL A 244 -11.17 -6.70 0.23
N GLU A 245 -12.26 -7.06 -0.44
CA GLU A 245 -13.62 -6.89 0.10
C GLU A 245 -13.75 -7.58 1.47
N ARG A 246 -13.22 -8.81 1.60
CA ARG A 246 -13.28 -9.57 2.85
C ARG A 246 -12.36 -9.02 3.93
N VAL A 247 -11.18 -8.49 3.58
CA VAL A 247 -10.29 -7.79 4.52
C VAL A 247 -11.04 -6.61 5.16
N ARG A 248 -11.66 -5.73 4.37
CA ARG A 248 -12.41 -4.57 4.88
C ARG A 248 -13.56 -4.95 5.80
N GLN A 249 -14.29 -6.02 5.46
CA GLN A 249 -15.36 -6.55 6.32
C GLN A 249 -14.82 -7.05 7.66
N LEU A 250 -13.72 -7.81 7.64
CA LEU A 250 -13.18 -8.44 8.83
C LEU A 250 -12.44 -7.46 9.75
N THR A 251 -11.83 -6.42 9.19
CA THR A 251 -11.24 -5.33 9.97
C THR A 251 -12.29 -4.41 10.58
N GLU A 252 -13.54 -4.42 10.06
CA GLU A 252 -14.57 -3.41 10.34
C GLU A 252 -14.06 -1.98 10.11
N LYS A 253 -13.06 -1.85 9.23
CA LYS A 253 -12.42 -0.59 8.86
C LYS A 253 -12.43 -0.50 7.33
N PRO A 254 -13.53 0.00 6.74
CA PRO A 254 -13.71 0.04 5.29
C PRO A 254 -12.70 0.94 4.56
N ASP A 255 -12.13 1.91 5.25
CA ASP A 255 -11.06 2.80 4.77
C ASP A 255 -9.65 2.31 5.14
N VAL A 256 -9.48 1.05 5.57
CA VAL A 256 -8.15 0.49 5.82
C VAL A 256 -7.32 0.51 4.54
N GLU A 257 -6.04 0.89 4.66
CA GLU A 257 -5.13 0.82 3.52
C GLU A 257 -4.81 -0.65 3.22
N VAL A 258 -4.88 -1.03 1.94
CA VAL A 258 -4.60 -2.39 1.50
C VAL A 258 -3.48 -2.40 0.46
N HIS A 259 -2.46 -3.23 0.72
CA HIS A 259 -1.40 -3.57 -0.23
C HIS A 259 -1.56 -5.03 -0.66
N VAL A 260 -1.99 -5.31 -1.87
CA VAL A 260 -2.23 -6.71 -2.25
C VAL A 260 -0.92 -7.38 -2.70
N ILE A 261 -0.58 -8.51 -2.07
CA ILE A 261 0.57 -9.32 -2.49
C ILE A 261 0.05 -10.40 -3.44
N GLY A 262 0.27 -10.18 -4.73
CA GLY A 262 -0.09 -11.10 -5.81
C GLY A 262 0.93 -12.22 -6.00
N ASP A 263 0.51 -13.21 -6.77
CA ASP A 263 1.29 -14.43 -7.02
C ASP A 263 2.43 -14.18 -8.03
N GLY A 264 3.64 -14.55 -7.66
CA GLY A 264 4.80 -14.54 -8.54
C GLY A 264 5.15 -15.91 -9.15
N MET A 265 4.54 -17.01 -8.66
CA MET A 265 4.90 -18.36 -9.11
C MET A 265 4.09 -18.76 -10.34
N GLY A 266 4.77 -18.91 -11.48
CA GLY A 266 4.16 -19.45 -12.71
C GLY A 266 3.09 -18.55 -13.32
N THR A 267 2.90 -17.33 -12.82
CA THR A 267 1.92 -16.40 -13.35
C THR A 267 2.42 -15.67 -14.61
N ARG A 268 1.49 -15.37 -15.51
CA ARG A 268 1.72 -14.72 -16.81
C ARG A 268 1.20 -13.28 -16.85
N ALA A 269 1.56 -12.54 -17.89
CA ALA A 269 1.24 -11.12 -18.02
C ALA A 269 -0.27 -10.81 -18.00
N ASN A 270 -1.11 -11.70 -18.57
CA ASN A 270 -2.57 -11.53 -18.57
C ASN A 270 -3.16 -11.65 -17.16
N GLU A 271 -2.70 -12.62 -16.36
CA GLU A 271 -3.14 -12.78 -14.96
C GLU A 271 -2.70 -11.58 -14.10
N ILE A 272 -1.48 -11.08 -14.29
CA ILE A 272 -1.00 -9.87 -13.61
C ILE A 272 -1.87 -8.65 -13.99
N THR A 273 -2.26 -8.54 -15.26
CA THR A 273 -3.17 -7.47 -15.71
C THR A 273 -4.52 -7.54 -15.01
N GLU A 274 -5.10 -8.74 -14.91
CA GLU A 274 -6.37 -8.97 -14.22
C GLU A 274 -6.27 -8.77 -12.70
N PHE A 275 -5.15 -9.15 -12.09
CA PHE A 275 -4.80 -8.85 -10.70
C PHE A 275 -4.75 -7.33 -10.42
N ILE A 276 -4.05 -6.56 -11.25
CA ILE A 276 -3.95 -5.10 -11.07
C ILE A 276 -5.31 -4.44 -11.34
N ARG A 277 -6.08 -4.92 -12.34
CA ARG A 277 -7.46 -4.46 -12.56
C ARG A 277 -8.35 -4.70 -11.34
N ALA A 278 -8.24 -5.85 -10.69
CA ALA A 278 -8.99 -6.11 -9.46
C ALA A 278 -8.57 -5.16 -8.34
N CYS A 279 -7.26 -4.92 -8.16
CA CYS A 279 -6.74 -3.95 -7.19
C CYS A 279 -7.31 -2.54 -7.42
N ARG A 280 -7.38 -2.08 -8.68
CA ARG A 280 -8.03 -0.82 -9.06
C ARG A 280 -9.51 -0.82 -8.66
N ASP A 281 -10.25 -1.84 -9.09
CA ASP A 281 -11.71 -1.90 -8.95
C ASP A 281 -12.16 -2.00 -7.48
N VAL A 282 -11.29 -2.47 -6.58
CA VAL A 282 -11.52 -2.45 -5.12
C VAL A 282 -10.82 -1.29 -4.42
N GLY A 283 -10.15 -0.39 -5.15
CA GLY A 283 -9.47 0.76 -4.56
C GLY A 283 -8.37 0.39 -3.56
N ALA A 284 -7.60 -0.66 -3.83
CA ALA A 284 -6.37 -0.94 -3.09
C ALA A 284 -5.31 0.13 -3.41
N GLN A 285 -4.44 0.46 -2.45
CA GLN A 285 -3.49 1.57 -2.59
C GLN A 285 -2.19 1.14 -3.27
N SER A 286 -1.84 -0.14 -3.19
CA SER A 286 -0.63 -0.68 -3.80
C SER A 286 -0.71 -2.18 -4.03
N ALA A 287 0.19 -2.69 -4.87
CA ALA A 287 0.27 -4.11 -5.18
C ALA A 287 1.71 -4.56 -5.41
N SER A 288 2.01 -5.82 -5.14
CA SER A 288 3.32 -6.42 -5.38
C SER A 288 3.20 -7.87 -5.85
N LEU A 289 4.31 -8.47 -6.30
CA LEU A 289 4.37 -9.91 -6.61
C LEU A 289 5.36 -10.64 -5.69
N TYR A 290 4.95 -11.79 -5.18
CA TYR A 290 5.79 -12.73 -4.41
C TYR A 290 5.49 -14.18 -4.82
N PRO A 291 6.49 -15.07 -4.90
CA PRO A 291 7.92 -14.89 -4.62
C PRO A 291 8.69 -14.35 -5.82
N ASN A 292 9.65 -13.45 -5.55
CA ASN A 292 10.57 -12.90 -6.56
C ASN A 292 11.96 -13.56 -6.46
N GLN A 293 12.01 -14.90 -6.41
CA GLN A 293 13.30 -15.58 -6.49
C GLN A 293 13.96 -15.39 -7.87
N LYS A 294 13.15 -15.29 -8.93
CA LYS A 294 13.55 -14.93 -10.30
C LYS A 294 12.36 -14.33 -11.06
N THR A 295 11.94 -13.09 -10.75
CA THR A 295 10.88 -12.44 -11.55
C THR A 295 11.30 -12.36 -13.02
N THR A 296 10.44 -12.88 -13.90
CA THR A 296 10.74 -12.97 -15.32
C THR A 296 10.60 -11.61 -16.00
N GLU A 297 11.18 -11.45 -17.20
CA GLU A 297 11.02 -10.22 -17.99
C GLU A 297 9.55 -9.96 -18.34
N GLU A 298 8.78 -11.01 -18.61
CA GLU A 298 7.33 -10.92 -18.81
C GLU A 298 6.62 -10.32 -17.59
N GLN A 299 6.95 -10.82 -16.39
CA GLN A 299 6.35 -10.32 -15.14
C GLN A 299 6.75 -8.87 -14.86
N PHE A 300 8.03 -8.50 -15.10
CA PHE A 300 8.46 -7.10 -15.02
C PHE A 300 7.71 -6.21 -16.02
N GLY A 301 7.57 -6.67 -17.28
CA GLY A 301 6.81 -5.98 -18.30
C GLY A 301 5.35 -5.77 -17.90
N ALA A 302 4.70 -6.78 -17.34
CA ALA A 302 3.33 -6.67 -16.84
C ALA A 302 3.20 -5.72 -15.65
N MET A 303 4.11 -5.80 -14.66
CA MET A 303 4.11 -4.89 -13.51
C MET A 303 4.45 -3.44 -13.88
N SER A 304 5.19 -3.20 -14.97
CA SER A 304 5.47 -1.84 -15.46
C SER A 304 4.21 -1.09 -15.89
N ARG A 305 3.13 -1.82 -16.21
CA ARG A 305 1.81 -1.25 -16.54
C ARG A 305 1.00 -0.85 -15.31
N TYR A 306 1.55 -1.02 -14.10
CA TYR A 306 0.87 -0.66 -12.85
C TYR A 306 0.30 0.76 -12.89
N SER A 307 1.09 1.75 -13.33
CA SER A 307 0.68 3.16 -13.37
C SER A 307 -0.33 3.51 -14.47
N ASP A 308 -0.48 2.63 -15.47
CA ASP A 308 -1.50 2.74 -16.51
C ASP A 308 -2.85 2.18 -16.04
N LEU A 309 -2.82 1.17 -15.17
CA LEU A 309 -4.00 0.45 -14.70
C LEU A 309 -4.53 1.00 -13.37
N MET A 310 -3.65 1.37 -12.44
CA MET A 310 -4.03 1.91 -11.14
C MET A 310 -4.25 3.42 -11.21
N PRO A 311 -5.17 3.96 -10.39
CA PRO A 311 -5.28 5.41 -10.26
C PRO A 311 -3.99 5.99 -9.68
N ALA A 312 -3.67 7.21 -10.12
CA ALA A 312 -2.66 8.02 -9.43
C ALA A 312 -3.17 8.44 -8.04
N ASN A 313 -2.25 8.75 -7.14
CA ASN A 313 -2.51 9.37 -5.84
C ASN A 313 -3.44 8.51 -4.96
N GLY A 314 -3.41 7.18 -5.09
CA GLY A 314 -4.31 6.26 -4.39
C GLY A 314 -4.31 6.42 -2.86
N ARG A 315 -3.14 6.67 -2.24
CA ARG A 315 -3.06 6.90 -0.78
C ARG A 315 -3.56 8.29 -0.39
N HIS A 316 -3.24 9.29 -1.21
CA HIS A 316 -3.72 10.63 -1.00
C HIS A 316 -5.25 10.69 -1.09
N ARG A 317 -5.84 10.06 -2.11
CA ARG A 317 -7.31 9.91 -2.26
C ARG A 317 -7.95 9.26 -1.04
N LEU A 318 -7.33 8.22 -0.48
CA LEU A 318 -7.81 7.59 0.76
C LEU A 318 -7.73 8.56 1.96
N THR A 319 -6.68 9.37 2.04
CA THR A 319 -6.50 10.39 3.10
C THR A 319 -7.54 11.50 2.99
N VAL A 320 -7.82 11.98 1.77
CA VAL A 320 -8.87 12.97 1.51
C VAL A 320 -10.24 12.37 1.85
N LEU A 321 -10.50 11.12 1.47
CA LEU A 321 -11.74 10.43 1.82
C LEU A 321 -11.96 10.36 3.33
N ARG A 322 -10.93 10.02 4.12
CA ARG A 322 -10.99 10.06 5.58
C ARG A 322 -11.36 11.44 6.11
N THR A 323 -10.83 12.50 5.48
CA THR A 323 -11.18 13.88 5.81
C THR A 323 -12.65 14.17 5.51
N LEU A 324 -13.16 13.78 4.33
CA LEU A 324 -14.56 13.95 3.95
C LEU A 324 -15.51 13.21 4.89
N LEU A 325 -15.17 11.96 5.28
CA LEU A 325 -15.91 11.16 6.25
C LEU A 325 -15.93 11.85 7.62
N SER A 326 -14.77 12.30 8.12
CA SER A 326 -14.66 12.95 9.44
C SER A 326 -15.45 14.26 9.53
N ARG A 327 -15.64 14.95 8.40
CA ARG A 327 -16.40 16.19 8.29
C ARG A 327 -17.89 15.97 7.99
N GLY A 328 -18.34 14.73 7.82
CA GLY A 328 -19.73 14.40 7.43
C GLY A 328 -20.11 14.83 6.01
N VAL A 329 -19.12 15.18 5.17
CA VAL A 329 -19.36 15.56 3.77
C VAL A 329 -19.86 14.35 2.98
N VAL A 330 -19.26 13.20 3.24
CA VAL A 330 -19.75 11.91 2.73
C VAL A 330 -20.17 11.00 3.89
N ALA A 331 -21.26 10.27 3.70
CA ALA A 331 -21.78 9.33 4.70
C ALA A 331 -20.89 8.07 4.81
N SER A 332 -20.84 7.49 6.01
CA SER A 332 -20.27 6.17 6.27
C SER A 332 -21.38 5.19 6.67
N PRO A 333 -22.18 4.66 5.72
CA PRO A 333 -23.24 3.72 6.04
C PRO A 333 -22.67 2.42 6.64
N PRO A 334 -23.48 1.60 7.34
CA PRO A 334 -23.03 0.36 7.97
C PRO A 334 -22.31 -0.64 7.02
N THR A 335 -22.58 -0.58 5.72
CA THR A 335 -21.94 -1.40 4.67
C THR A 335 -21.02 -0.58 3.77
N PHE A 336 -20.43 0.50 4.31
CA PHE A 336 -19.56 1.40 3.55
C PHE A 336 -18.39 0.64 2.92
N ASP A 337 -18.16 0.87 1.63
CA ASP A 337 -16.98 0.39 0.90
C ASP A 337 -16.57 1.50 -0.07
N PRO A 338 -15.36 2.06 0.07
CA PRO A 338 -14.92 3.23 -0.69
C PRO A 338 -14.83 2.99 -2.20
N ALA A 339 -14.82 1.72 -2.63
CA ALA A 339 -14.81 1.34 -4.03
C ALA A 339 -16.20 1.24 -4.67
N LYS A 340 -17.28 1.33 -3.87
CA LYS A 340 -18.65 1.32 -4.40
C LYS A 340 -19.03 2.69 -4.94
N ALA A 341 -20.00 2.68 -5.85
CA ALA A 341 -20.51 3.89 -6.47
C ALA A 341 -21.06 4.86 -5.41
N LEU A 342 -20.73 6.14 -5.60
CA LEU A 342 -21.28 7.26 -4.85
C LEU A 342 -22.66 7.60 -5.39
N SER A 343 -23.59 7.95 -4.50
CA SER A 343 -24.91 8.42 -4.91
C SER A 343 -24.83 9.82 -5.54
N ARG A 344 -25.81 10.16 -6.38
CA ARG A 344 -25.92 11.49 -7.00
C ARG A 344 -25.96 12.60 -5.94
N GLY A 345 -26.71 12.41 -4.85
CA GLY A 345 -26.81 13.38 -3.77
C GLY A 345 -25.47 13.63 -3.07
N GLU A 346 -24.76 12.57 -2.68
CA GLU A 346 -23.47 12.68 -2.01
C GLU A 346 -22.40 13.27 -2.95
N PHE A 347 -22.46 12.92 -4.23
CA PHE A 347 -21.64 13.56 -5.26
C PHE A 347 -21.88 15.07 -5.31
N MET A 348 -23.13 15.52 -5.35
CA MET A 348 -23.46 16.94 -5.35
C MET A 348 -22.98 17.64 -4.08
N LYS A 349 -23.09 17.01 -2.90
CA LYS A 349 -22.48 17.53 -1.67
C LYS A 349 -20.98 17.73 -1.83
N VAL A 350 -20.26 16.72 -2.29
CA VAL A 350 -18.79 16.81 -2.51
C VAL A 350 -18.45 17.97 -3.45
N VAL A 351 -19.19 18.12 -4.56
CA VAL A 351 -19.00 19.25 -5.48
C VAL A 351 -19.27 20.59 -4.81
N ALA A 352 -20.36 20.72 -4.04
CA ALA A 352 -20.70 21.94 -3.35
C ALA A 352 -19.65 22.34 -2.30
N HIS A 353 -19.18 21.38 -1.49
CA HIS A 353 -18.11 21.60 -0.53
C HIS A 353 -16.78 21.95 -1.21
N GLY A 354 -16.43 21.28 -2.32
CA GLY A 354 -15.23 21.61 -3.10
C GLY A 354 -15.29 23.01 -3.71
N LEU A 355 -16.47 23.46 -4.15
CA LEU A 355 -16.73 24.83 -4.62
C LEU A 355 -16.93 25.85 -3.49
N LYS A 356 -16.77 25.45 -2.23
CA LYS A 356 -16.94 26.30 -1.04
C LYS A 356 -18.31 26.98 -0.96
N VAL A 357 -19.35 26.26 -1.40
CA VAL A 357 -20.74 26.72 -1.27
C VAL A 357 -21.15 26.64 0.21
N PRO A 358 -21.64 27.73 0.81
CA PRO A 358 -22.04 27.74 2.22
C PRO A 358 -23.39 27.03 2.44
N ASN A 359 -23.62 26.54 3.65
CA ASN A 359 -24.89 26.00 4.14
C ASN A 359 -25.42 24.81 3.33
N ILE A 360 -24.55 23.85 3.02
CA ILE A 360 -24.91 22.55 2.44
C ILE A 360 -24.62 21.48 3.48
N ASN A 361 -25.66 20.91 4.06
CA ASN A 361 -25.59 19.90 5.12
C ASN A 361 -26.01 18.53 4.59
N ASP A 362 -26.95 18.49 3.65
CA ASP A 362 -27.48 17.25 3.08
C ASP A 362 -27.56 17.25 1.55
N SER A 363 -27.96 16.10 1.01
CA SER A 363 -28.05 15.85 -0.44
C SER A 363 -29.15 16.68 -1.11
N SER A 364 -30.26 16.92 -0.41
CA SER A 364 -31.41 17.68 -0.93
C SER A 364 -31.09 19.17 -1.01
N GLU A 365 -30.36 19.71 -0.03
CA GLU A 365 -29.84 21.08 -0.06
C GLU A 365 -28.84 21.29 -1.21
N ALA A 366 -27.93 20.33 -1.41
CA ALA A 366 -26.98 20.35 -2.53
C ALA A 366 -27.70 20.34 -3.88
N PHE A 367 -28.65 19.42 -4.05
CA PHE A 367 -29.49 19.35 -5.25
C PHE A 367 -30.25 20.66 -5.50
N GLY A 368 -30.94 21.17 -4.48
CA GLY A 368 -31.71 22.41 -4.56
C GLY A 368 -30.85 23.62 -4.91
N TYR A 369 -29.62 23.69 -4.40
CA TYR A 369 -28.66 24.73 -4.77
C TYR A 369 -28.32 24.68 -6.25
N PHE A 370 -27.92 23.52 -6.77
CA PHE A 370 -27.52 23.37 -8.17
C PHE A 370 -28.72 23.45 -9.13
N LYS A 371 -29.92 23.05 -8.71
CA LYS A 371 -31.16 23.26 -9.44
C LYS A 371 -31.47 24.75 -9.60
N ARG A 372 -31.38 25.55 -8.53
CA ARG A 372 -31.58 27.01 -8.61
C ARG A 372 -30.54 27.72 -9.48
N LEU A 373 -29.35 27.15 -9.62
CA LEU A 373 -28.32 27.65 -10.53
C LEU A 373 -28.52 27.20 -12.00
N GLY A 374 -29.54 26.39 -12.30
CA GLY A 374 -29.77 25.81 -13.62
C GLY A 374 -28.75 24.73 -14.02
N VAL A 375 -27.86 24.32 -13.12
CA VAL A 375 -26.84 23.30 -13.38
C VAL A 375 -27.52 21.96 -13.64
N VAL A 376 -28.49 21.58 -12.80
CA VAL A 376 -29.25 20.33 -12.94
C VAL A 376 -29.96 20.28 -14.29
N ASP A 377 -30.63 21.36 -14.71
CA ASP A 377 -31.38 21.41 -15.97
C ASP A 377 -30.48 21.28 -17.19
N VAL A 378 -29.33 21.96 -17.18
CA VAL A 378 -28.34 21.90 -18.27
C VAL A 378 -27.74 20.50 -18.40
N VAL A 379 -27.50 19.81 -17.29
CA VAL A 379 -26.93 18.45 -17.33
C VAL A 379 -28.02 17.45 -17.71
N ALA A 380 -29.26 17.65 -17.25
CA ALA A 380 -30.38 16.75 -17.50
C ALA A 380 -30.84 16.69 -18.97
N SER A 381 -30.49 17.67 -19.80
CA SER A 381 -30.75 17.60 -21.24
C SER A 381 -29.99 16.47 -21.94
N GLU A 382 -28.84 16.07 -21.39
CA GLU A 382 -28.01 14.96 -21.87
C GLU A 382 -28.11 13.73 -20.96
N PHE A 383 -28.37 13.94 -19.66
CA PHE A 383 -28.43 12.91 -18.62
C PHE A 383 -29.74 13.03 -17.81
N PRO A 384 -30.89 12.59 -18.36
CA PRO A 384 -32.21 12.82 -17.77
C PRO A 384 -32.36 12.37 -16.31
N GLU A 385 -31.60 11.36 -15.90
CA GLU A 385 -31.56 10.89 -14.52
C GLU A 385 -31.24 12.03 -13.54
N MET A 386 -30.44 13.01 -13.94
CA MET A 386 -30.00 14.12 -13.09
C MET A 386 -31.15 15.05 -12.66
N ALA A 387 -32.28 15.07 -13.38
CA ALA A 387 -33.43 15.91 -13.05
C ALA A 387 -34.30 15.34 -11.92
N VAL A 388 -34.18 14.05 -11.61
CA VAL A 388 -35.05 13.36 -10.64
C VAL A 388 -34.58 13.65 -9.22
N ASP A 389 -35.38 14.42 -8.47
CA ASP A 389 -35.13 14.86 -7.10
C ASP A 389 -35.48 13.81 -6.05
N ASP A 390 -36.49 12.97 -6.32
CA ASP A 390 -36.90 11.87 -5.42
C ASP A 390 -35.92 10.68 -5.39
N ASP A 391 -34.88 10.68 -6.24
CA ASP A 391 -33.92 9.57 -6.36
C ASP A 391 -32.45 10.02 -6.25
N LEU A 392 -32.11 10.75 -5.19
CA LEU A 392 -30.71 11.13 -4.95
C LEU A 392 -29.79 9.97 -4.54
N ILE A 393 -30.35 8.78 -4.28
CA ILE A 393 -29.62 7.59 -3.84
C ILE A 393 -28.97 6.84 -5.01
N SER A 394 -29.48 6.99 -6.23
CA SER A 394 -28.93 6.31 -7.40
C SER A 394 -27.48 6.74 -7.69
N PRO A 395 -26.64 5.83 -8.22
CA PRO A 395 -25.28 6.14 -8.65
C PRO A 395 -25.20 7.27 -9.69
N ILE A 396 -24.07 7.98 -9.72
CA ILE A 396 -23.74 8.91 -10.79
C ILE A 396 -22.72 8.30 -11.75
N SER A 397 -22.98 8.40 -13.06
CA SER A 397 -22.02 8.00 -14.09
C SER A 397 -20.85 8.98 -14.15
N LEU A 398 -19.68 8.51 -14.60
CA LEU A 398 -18.50 9.33 -14.77
C LEU A 398 -18.78 10.49 -15.74
N GLU A 399 -19.46 10.21 -16.85
CA GLU A 399 -19.78 11.20 -17.87
C GLU A 399 -20.71 12.30 -17.34
N ALA A 400 -21.81 11.90 -16.65
CA ALA A 400 -22.74 12.84 -16.05
C ALA A 400 -22.05 13.70 -14.97
N GLY A 401 -21.22 13.07 -14.12
CA GLY A 401 -20.49 13.77 -13.07
C GLY A 401 -19.46 14.78 -13.60
N GLN A 402 -18.70 14.42 -14.65
CA GLN A 402 -17.77 15.34 -15.30
C GLN A 402 -18.48 16.55 -15.91
N LYS A 403 -19.59 16.31 -16.63
CA LYS A 403 -20.43 17.39 -17.18
C LYS A 403 -20.97 18.28 -16.06
N PHE A 404 -21.48 17.68 -14.99
CA PHE A 404 -22.01 18.40 -13.83
C PHE A 404 -20.96 19.31 -13.20
N VAL A 405 -19.75 18.80 -12.94
CA VAL A 405 -18.65 19.59 -12.36
C VAL A 405 -18.29 20.77 -13.25
N ALA A 406 -18.19 20.57 -14.56
CA ALA A 406 -17.85 21.65 -15.49
C ALA A 406 -18.90 22.77 -15.50
N VAL A 407 -20.18 22.40 -15.53
CA VAL A 407 -21.31 23.36 -15.50
C VAL A 407 -21.39 24.05 -14.14
N ALA A 408 -21.26 23.29 -13.04
CA ALA A 408 -21.28 23.81 -11.67
C ALA A 408 -20.16 24.83 -11.42
N LYS A 409 -18.89 24.51 -11.79
CA LYS A 409 -17.75 25.43 -11.69
C LYS A 409 -18.09 26.77 -12.36
N LYS A 410 -18.59 26.74 -13.60
CA LYS A 410 -18.94 27.95 -14.36
C LYS A 410 -20.08 28.74 -13.73
N ALA A 411 -21.12 28.06 -13.25
CA ALA A 411 -22.30 28.70 -12.65
C ALA A 411 -21.95 29.40 -11.32
N VAL A 412 -21.21 28.73 -10.44
CA VAL A 412 -20.81 29.30 -9.13
C VAL A 412 -19.90 30.52 -9.31
N ILE A 413 -18.90 30.45 -10.21
CA ILE A 413 -18.03 31.59 -10.51
C ILE A 413 -18.85 32.77 -11.06
N SER A 414 -19.81 32.51 -11.95
CA SER A 414 -20.67 33.56 -12.52
C SER A 414 -21.54 34.22 -11.46
N GLN A 415 -22.06 33.45 -10.50
CA GLN A 415 -22.85 33.97 -9.39
C GLN A 415 -22.03 34.87 -8.46
N VAL A 416 -20.79 34.47 -8.14
CA VAL A 416 -19.85 35.28 -7.33
C VAL A 416 -19.54 36.61 -8.03
N LYS A 417 -19.24 36.57 -9.34
CA LYS A 417 -19.01 37.79 -10.13
C LYS A 417 -20.23 38.72 -10.16
N ALA A 418 -21.44 38.17 -10.31
CA ALA A 418 -22.69 38.94 -10.30
C ALA A 418 -22.97 39.59 -8.93
N ARG A 419 -22.61 38.94 -7.82
CA ARG A 419 -22.70 39.53 -6.47
C ARG A 419 -21.70 40.66 -6.26
N HIS A 420 -20.48 40.54 -6.80
CA HIS A 420 -19.48 41.62 -6.73
C HIS A 420 -19.84 42.83 -7.59
N THR A 421 -20.48 42.63 -8.76
CA THR A 421 -20.92 43.75 -9.63
C THR A 421 -22.18 44.44 -9.13
N LYS A 422 -23.01 43.78 -8.30
CA LYS A 422 -24.20 44.39 -7.68
C LYS A 422 -23.94 44.99 -6.28
N GLY A 423 -22.71 44.91 -5.77
CA GLY A 423 -22.31 45.50 -4.48
C GLY A 423 -21.70 46.90 -4.62
N ASN A 424 -22.54 47.93 -4.50
CA ASN A 424 -22.28 49.34 -4.12
C ASN A 424 -21.05 50.10 -4.73
N PRO A 425 -21.25 51.21 -5.49
CA PRO A 425 -20.17 51.98 -6.14
C PRO A 425 -19.38 52.92 -5.21
N PHE A 426 -19.39 52.72 -3.89
CA PHE A 426 -18.65 53.53 -2.93
C PHE A 426 -17.91 52.65 -1.91
N ARG A 427 -16.64 52.35 -2.19
CA ARG A 427 -15.57 52.38 -1.18
C ARG A 427 -14.20 52.41 -1.86
N SER A 428 -13.58 53.57 -1.76
CA SER A 428 -12.19 53.85 -2.07
C SER A 428 -11.26 53.13 -1.07
N ASN A 429 -10.09 52.74 -1.61
CA ASN A 429 -8.80 52.49 -0.97
C ASN A 429 -8.76 52.35 0.56
N LEU A 430 -8.28 51.20 1.04
CA LEU A 430 -7.27 51.17 2.10
C LEU A 430 -6.43 49.89 2.06
N PHE A 431 -5.12 50.14 2.07
CA PHE A 431 -4.02 49.20 2.06
C PHE A 431 -3.76 48.62 3.48
N ARG A 432 -3.45 47.31 3.54
CA ARG A 432 -2.55 46.58 4.48
C ARG A 432 -2.94 46.37 5.96
N PRO A 433 -2.27 45.44 6.70
CA PRO A 433 -1.55 44.21 6.32
C PRO A 433 -1.89 42.96 7.18
N ASN A 434 -1.36 41.81 6.74
CA ASN A 434 -1.24 40.50 7.39
C ASN A 434 -1.36 40.46 8.93
N GLN A 435 -2.26 39.59 9.43
CA GLN A 435 -2.12 38.93 10.73
C GLN A 435 -2.20 37.41 10.56
N GLY A 436 -1.23 36.73 11.15
CA GLY A 436 -0.87 35.33 10.90
C GLY A 436 -1.96 34.32 11.27
N GLN A 437 -2.16 33.37 10.36
CA GLN A 437 -2.79 32.10 10.69
C GLN A 437 -1.77 31.23 11.44
N VAL A 438 -2.11 30.91 12.68
CA VAL A 438 -1.53 29.80 13.43
C VAL A 438 -1.99 28.50 12.75
N ALA A 439 -1.05 27.76 12.19
CA ALA A 439 -1.28 26.44 11.62
C ALA A 439 -1.62 25.43 12.73
N PRO A 440 -2.59 24.52 12.54
CA PRO A 440 -2.68 23.33 13.38
C PRO A 440 -1.47 22.43 13.11
N ALA A 441 -0.70 22.13 14.16
CA ALA A 441 0.36 21.15 14.10
C ALA A 441 -0.22 19.77 13.73
N GLY A 442 0.32 19.13 12.69
CA GLY A 442 0.05 17.70 12.45
C GLY A 442 0.01 17.19 11.00
N SER A 443 0.15 18.00 9.95
CA SER A 443 0.30 17.47 8.59
C SER A 443 1.71 17.68 8.07
N SER A 444 2.57 16.67 8.19
CA SER A 444 3.80 16.60 7.39
C SER A 444 3.39 16.44 5.92
N SER A 445 3.23 17.54 5.21
CA SER A 445 3.16 17.55 3.76
C SER A 445 4.54 17.16 3.21
N SER A 446 4.83 15.87 3.22
CA SER A 446 6.00 15.34 2.52
C SER A 446 5.76 15.50 1.03
N SER A 447 6.57 16.34 0.39
CA SER A 447 6.57 16.65 -1.05
C SER A 447 6.90 15.46 -1.97
N TYR A 448 6.81 14.22 -1.45
CA TYR A 448 7.10 12.98 -2.17
C TYR A 448 5.89 12.04 -2.34
N LEU A 449 4.69 12.46 -1.93
CA LEU A 449 3.47 11.64 -2.02
C LEU A 449 2.87 11.54 -3.44
N SER A 450 3.32 12.36 -4.39
CA SER A 450 2.90 12.28 -5.79
C SER A 450 4.11 12.45 -6.71
N MET A 451 4.67 11.37 -7.23
CA MET A 451 5.55 11.48 -8.39
C MET A 451 4.71 11.41 -9.66
N ASN A 452 4.93 12.36 -10.57
CA ASN A 452 4.32 12.36 -11.90
C ASN A 452 4.55 11.02 -12.60
N ARG A 453 3.55 10.57 -13.37
CA ARG A 453 3.63 9.34 -14.17
C ARG A 453 4.92 9.33 -15.01
N PRO A 454 5.70 8.23 -15.01
CA PRO A 454 6.84 8.10 -15.90
C PRO A 454 6.40 8.35 -17.35
N THR A 455 7.17 9.17 -18.04
CA THR A 455 6.95 9.47 -19.45
C THR A 455 7.04 8.19 -20.29
N ARG A 456 6.40 8.20 -21.46
CA ARG A 456 6.45 7.07 -22.40
C ARG A 456 7.90 6.74 -22.82
N MET A 457 8.75 7.76 -22.93
CA MET A 457 10.16 7.61 -23.30
C MET A 457 10.98 6.87 -22.23
N GLU A 458 10.77 7.15 -20.95
CA GLU A 458 11.44 6.44 -19.84
C GLU A 458 11.08 4.94 -19.80
N ARG A 459 9.90 4.57 -20.32
CA ARG A 459 9.42 3.18 -20.37
C ARG A 459 9.91 2.41 -21.61
N LEU A 460 10.11 3.09 -22.73
CA LEU A 460 10.49 2.47 -24.01
C LEU A 460 11.94 1.94 -24.04
N PHE A 461 12.82 2.46 -23.18
CA PHE A 461 14.21 1.98 -23.09
C PHE A 461 14.36 0.58 -22.48
N VAL A 462 13.31 0.00 -21.88
CA VAL A 462 13.46 -1.09 -20.89
C VAL A 462 12.58 -2.33 -21.18
N ALA A 463 11.62 -2.24 -22.09
CA ALA A 463 10.77 -3.39 -22.46
C ALA A 463 10.68 -3.58 -23.98
N PRO A 464 11.75 -4.04 -24.67
CA PRO A 464 11.70 -4.16 -26.13
C PRO A 464 10.77 -5.27 -26.64
N VAL A 465 10.32 -6.21 -25.79
CA VAL A 465 9.71 -7.47 -26.28
C VAL A 465 8.29 -7.74 -25.75
N TYR A 466 7.81 -7.04 -24.73
CA TYR A 466 6.50 -7.33 -24.12
C TYR A 466 5.48 -6.19 -24.24
N ALA A 467 5.90 -5.02 -24.75
CA ALA A 467 4.98 -3.96 -25.18
C ALA A 467 4.44 -4.18 -26.61
N SER A 468 4.89 -5.23 -27.30
CA SER A 468 4.61 -5.52 -28.72
C SER A 468 3.50 -6.56 -28.96
N GLY A 469 2.89 -7.12 -27.90
CA GLY A 469 1.64 -7.83 -28.08
C GLY A 469 0.59 -6.83 -28.55
N GLU A 470 0.04 -7.01 -29.75
CA GLU A 470 -1.03 -6.21 -30.36
C GLU A 470 -2.31 -6.19 -29.50
N ALA A 471 -2.26 -5.52 -28.36
CA ALA A 471 -3.40 -4.94 -27.70
C ALA A 471 -3.21 -3.45 -27.89
N LYS A 472 -3.96 -2.89 -28.85
CA LYS A 472 -4.08 -1.46 -29.13
C LYS A 472 -3.89 -0.67 -27.82
N LEU A 473 -2.78 0.06 -27.70
CA LEU A 473 -2.51 0.96 -26.59
C LEU A 473 -3.67 1.96 -26.52
N LEU A 474 -4.55 1.74 -25.56
CA LEU A 474 -5.65 2.63 -25.30
C LEU A 474 -5.01 3.92 -24.77
N SER A 475 -5.05 5.01 -25.55
CA SER A 475 -4.87 6.36 -25.00
C SER A 475 -5.86 6.56 -23.83
N PRO A 476 -5.68 7.56 -22.96
CA PRO A 476 -6.66 7.87 -21.90
C PRO A 476 -8.08 8.05 -22.44
N THR A 477 -8.23 8.33 -23.74
CA THR A 477 -9.48 8.43 -24.49
C THR A 477 -9.83 7.18 -25.30
N ASP A 478 -8.92 6.25 -25.55
CA ASP A 478 -9.16 5.07 -26.41
C ASP A 478 -9.54 3.81 -25.66
N VAL A 479 -9.66 3.81 -24.33
CA VAL A 479 -10.33 2.70 -23.64
C VAL A 479 -11.79 2.75 -24.05
N LYS A 480 -12.16 2.03 -25.12
CA LYS A 480 -13.54 1.65 -25.37
C LYS A 480 -13.94 0.70 -24.24
N TYR A 481 -14.40 1.29 -23.14
CA TYR A 481 -15.02 0.61 -22.02
C TYR A 481 -16.16 -0.24 -22.57
N SER A 482 -16.05 -1.57 -22.45
CA SER A 482 -17.12 -2.46 -22.88
C SER A 482 -18.30 -2.35 -21.89
N GLY A 483 -19.33 -1.58 -22.27
CA GLY A 483 -20.72 -1.82 -21.91
C GLY A 483 -21.15 -1.76 -20.44
N LYS A 484 -20.30 -1.34 -19.49
CA LYS A 484 -20.71 -1.03 -18.11
C LYS A 484 -20.45 0.44 -17.82
N GLN A 485 -21.53 1.18 -17.56
CA GLN A 485 -21.49 2.58 -17.13
C GLN A 485 -20.57 2.68 -15.89
N HIS A 486 -19.44 3.38 -16.03
CA HIS A 486 -18.50 3.55 -14.92
C HIS A 486 -19.08 4.60 -13.97
N HIS A 487 -19.40 4.21 -12.74
CA HIS A 487 -19.90 5.13 -11.74
C HIS A 487 -18.75 5.70 -10.91
N ILE A 488 -18.86 6.98 -10.57
CA ILE A 488 -17.92 7.66 -9.67
C ILE A 488 -18.03 6.99 -8.29
N ASN A 489 -16.93 6.50 -7.75
CA ASN A 489 -16.88 5.97 -6.37
C ASN A 489 -16.39 7.03 -5.36
N TYR A 490 -16.36 6.68 -4.07
CA TYR A 490 -15.95 7.60 -3.01
C TYR A 490 -14.48 8.05 -3.14
N LEU A 491 -13.59 7.19 -3.65
CA LEU A 491 -12.21 7.60 -3.90
C LEU A 491 -12.12 8.57 -5.07
N ASP A 492 -12.94 8.40 -6.12
CA ASP A 492 -12.97 9.32 -7.28
C ASP A 492 -13.48 10.69 -6.84
N ALA A 493 -14.52 10.70 -6.00
CA ALA A 493 -15.04 11.93 -5.39
C ALA A 493 -14.01 12.62 -4.49
N ALA A 494 -13.17 11.86 -3.77
CA ALA A 494 -12.07 12.43 -2.99
C ALA A 494 -11.04 13.13 -3.90
N GLN A 495 -10.68 12.56 -5.05
CA GLN A 495 -9.82 13.25 -6.01
C GLN A 495 -10.49 14.51 -6.56
N LEU A 496 -11.76 14.39 -6.95
CA LEU A 496 -12.55 15.52 -7.46
C LEU A 496 -12.60 16.68 -6.45
N PHE A 497 -12.74 16.39 -5.16
CA PHE A 497 -12.74 17.42 -4.12
C PHE A 497 -11.43 18.22 -4.08
N GLU A 498 -10.29 17.57 -4.23
CA GLU A 498 -8.99 18.26 -4.31
C GLU A 498 -8.89 19.09 -5.60
N ASP A 499 -9.29 18.53 -6.74
CA ASP A 499 -9.28 19.22 -8.04
C ASP A 499 -10.25 20.43 -8.10
N LEU A 500 -11.17 20.54 -7.14
CA LEU A 500 -12.06 21.68 -6.95
C LEU A 500 -11.47 22.75 -6.02
N ASN A 501 -10.56 22.37 -5.12
CA ASN A 501 -9.94 23.25 -4.14
C ASN A 501 -8.63 23.90 -4.62
N GLN A 502 -8.03 23.35 -5.68
CA GLN A 502 -6.97 23.99 -6.47
C GLN A 502 -7.54 25.08 -7.37
#